data_AF-A0A127VC38-F1
#
_entry.id   AF-A0A127VC38-F1
#
_cell.length_a   1.000
_cell.length_b   1.000
_cell.length_c   1.000
_cell.angle_alpha   90.00
_cell.angle_beta   90.00
_cell.angle_gamma   90.00
#
_symmetry.space_group_name_H-M   'P 1'
#
loop_
_entity.id
_entity.type
_entity.pdbx_description
1 polymer ?
#
loop_
_entity_poly.entity_id
_entity_poly.type
_entity_poly.pdbx_seq_one_letter_code
_entity_poly.pdbx_strand_id
1 'polypeptide(L)'
;MVLSSIRLSLGSLGMCVLFACTGSVNNENRIPQVIKAVKDTCNLDLTGGRRLIANLSCTNCHIVWDNGPRMRKNIPLFTELSAMDSVKLRDYIFKTKHNGMYIKDFPDAGKRIDSLSECDKNNLIHYIKDHNKDHINSSSKNK
;
A
#
# COMPACT_ATOMS: atom_id res chain seq x y z
N MET A 1 -68.81 5.46 12.19
CA MET A 1 -67.88 5.59 13.32
C MET A 1 -66.49 5.15 12.87
N VAL A 2 -65.52 6.05 13.06
CA VAL A 2 -64.07 5.85 13.19
C VAL A 2 -63.25 5.40 11.97
N LEU A 3 -62.37 6.32 11.57
CA LEU A 3 -61.27 6.23 10.60
C LEU A 3 -60.28 5.10 10.96
N SER A 4 -59.57 4.59 9.95
CA SER A 4 -58.10 4.57 9.97
C SER A 4 -57.53 4.39 8.57
N SER A 5 -56.84 5.44 8.12
CA SER A 5 -56.05 5.52 6.91
C SER A 5 -54.74 4.75 7.07
N ILE A 6 -54.42 3.84 6.16
CA ILE A 6 -53.03 3.47 5.87
C ILE A 6 -52.85 3.51 4.34
N ARG A 7 -52.47 4.69 3.86
CA ARG A 7 -51.80 4.89 2.58
C ARG A 7 -50.40 4.30 2.69
N LEU A 8 -50.05 3.41 1.78
CA LEU A 8 -48.66 3.17 1.34
C LEU A 8 -48.70 2.47 -0.02
N SER A 9 -48.97 3.27 -1.05
CA SER A 9 -48.73 2.93 -2.45
C SER A 9 -47.22 2.84 -2.67
N LEU A 10 -46.62 1.65 -2.49
CA LEU A 10 -45.23 1.34 -2.85
C LEU A 10 -45.07 1.08 -4.36
N GLY A 11 -45.81 1.82 -5.19
CA GLY A 11 -45.69 1.79 -6.64
C GLY A 11 -45.05 3.07 -7.15
N SER A 12 -43.72 3.19 -7.06
CA SER A 12 -42.85 3.91 -8.02
C SER A 12 -41.49 4.22 -7.38
N LEU A 13 -40.54 3.31 -7.52
CA LEU A 13 -39.12 3.68 -7.52
C LEU A 13 -38.41 2.86 -8.60
N GLY A 14 -39.00 2.94 -9.80
CA GLY A 14 -38.31 2.66 -11.04
C GLY A 14 -37.72 3.95 -11.59
N MET A 15 -36.49 3.85 -12.09
CA MET A 15 -35.70 4.86 -12.79
C MET A 15 -35.02 5.96 -11.95
N CYS A 16 -33.83 5.61 -11.45
CA CYS A 16 -32.71 6.55 -11.28
C CYS A 16 -31.37 5.81 -11.51
N VAL A 17 -31.17 5.19 -12.67
CA VAL A 17 -29.86 4.62 -13.03
C VAL A 17 -29.51 4.96 -14.48
N LEU A 18 -29.38 6.24 -14.85
CA LEU A 18 -28.84 6.62 -16.17
C LEU A 18 -28.02 7.93 -16.21
N PHE A 19 -27.53 8.47 -15.09
CA PHE A 19 -26.63 9.64 -15.15
C PHE A 19 -25.39 9.53 -14.25
N ALA A 20 -24.44 8.71 -14.70
CA ALA A 20 -23.01 8.84 -14.42
C ALA A 20 -22.30 8.11 -15.59
N CYS A 21 -21.64 8.75 -16.55
CA CYS A 21 -20.72 9.87 -16.47
C CYS A 21 -20.73 10.64 -17.80
N THR A 22 -21.20 11.88 -17.81
CA THR A 22 -20.79 12.89 -18.80
C THR A 22 -20.29 14.11 -18.03
N GLY A 23 -19.02 14.07 -17.66
CA GLY A 23 -18.34 15.18 -16.98
C GLY A 23 -17.26 15.77 -17.87
N SER A 24 -17.67 16.59 -18.84
CA SER A 24 -16.79 17.56 -19.50
C SER A 24 -17.17 18.95 -18.99
N VAL A 25 -16.20 19.58 -18.31
CA VAL A 25 -16.03 21.01 -17.94
C VAL A 25 -17.24 21.83 -17.44
N ASN A 26 -17.16 22.31 -16.18
CA ASN A 26 -16.83 23.71 -15.86
C ASN A 26 -16.78 23.98 -14.34
N ASN A 27 -15.94 24.94 -13.98
CA ASN A 27 -15.61 25.43 -12.64
C ASN A 27 -16.84 25.72 -11.75
N GLU A 28 -16.76 25.40 -10.45
CA GLU A 28 -16.56 26.39 -9.36
C GLU A 28 -16.60 25.69 -7.98
N ASN A 29 -15.67 26.05 -7.10
CA ASN A 29 -15.63 25.72 -5.66
C ASN A 29 -15.60 24.22 -5.26
N ARG A 30 -14.48 23.55 -5.58
CA ARG A 30 -13.95 22.50 -4.68
C ARG A 30 -12.66 23.00 -4.07
N ILE A 31 -12.63 23.01 -2.74
CA ILE A 31 -11.40 23.10 -1.92
C ILE A 31 -10.31 22.29 -2.65
N PRO A 32 -9.17 22.90 -3.03
CA PRO A 32 -8.15 22.18 -3.76
C PRO A 32 -7.46 21.26 -2.75
N GLN A 33 -8.04 20.08 -2.49
CA GLN A 33 -7.24 18.92 -2.21
C GLN A 33 -6.47 18.64 -3.49
N VAL A 34 -5.34 19.33 -3.60
CA VAL A 34 -4.23 18.97 -4.46
C VAL A 34 -3.74 17.62 -3.94
N ILE A 35 -4.50 16.54 -4.19
CA ILE A 35 -3.88 15.28 -4.50
C ILE A 35 -3.25 15.54 -5.86
N LYS A 36 -2.08 16.20 -5.84
CA LYS A 36 -1.11 16.03 -6.92
C LYS A 36 -0.93 14.53 -6.95
N ALA A 37 -1.61 13.87 -7.88
CA ALA A 37 -1.19 12.56 -8.33
C ALA A 37 0.24 12.80 -8.79
N VAL A 38 1.19 12.56 -7.88
CA VAL A 38 2.60 12.50 -8.21
C VAL A 38 2.63 11.38 -9.22
N LYS A 39 2.65 11.73 -10.50
CA LYS A 39 2.79 10.78 -11.57
C LYS A 39 4.13 10.14 -11.29
N ASP A 40 4.09 8.89 -10.81
CA ASP A 40 5.30 8.17 -10.41
C ASP A 40 6.12 8.00 -11.69
N THR A 41 7.12 8.84 -11.87
CA THR A 41 8.02 8.83 -13.04
C THR A 41 9.04 7.72 -12.94
N CYS A 42 9.07 7.01 -11.80
CA CYS A 42 9.96 5.89 -11.58
C CYS A 42 9.47 4.68 -12.39
N ASN A 43 10.37 4.08 -13.17
CA ASN A 43 10.11 2.78 -13.78
C ASN A 43 10.16 1.72 -12.68
N LEU A 44 8.98 1.34 -12.16
CA LEU A 44 8.89 0.37 -11.08
C LEU A 44 9.16 -1.04 -11.61
N ASP A 45 10.16 -1.69 -11.04
CA ASP A 45 10.60 -3.00 -11.48
C ASP A 45 11.00 -3.89 -10.29
N LEU A 46 10.57 -5.15 -10.34
CA LEU A 46 10.83 -6.11 -9.26
C LEU A 46 12.32 -6.48 -9.14
N THR A 47 13.08 -6.41 -10.23
CA THR A 47 14.53 -6.67 -10.22
C THR A 47 15.28 -5.59 -9.44
N GLY A 48 14.94 -4.32 -9.63
CA GLY A 48 15.46 -3.18 -8.89
C GLY A 48 15.17 -3.32 -7.40
N GLY A 49 13.93 -3.61 -7.03
CA GLY A 49 13.54 -3.86 -5.63
C GLY A 49 14.27 -5.07 -5.02
N ARG A 50 14.37 -6.18 -5.74
CA ARG A 50 15.13 -7.38 -5.30
C ARG A 50 16.60 -7.07 -5.05
N ARG A 51 17.23 -6.30 -5.94
CA ARG A 51 18.62 -5.86 -5.79
C ARG A 51 18.79 -5.01 -4.54
N LEU A 52 17.85 -4.11 -4.25
CA LEU A 52 17.87 -3.31 -3.02
C LEU A 52 17.73 -4.18 -1.77
N ILE A 53 16.84 -5.17 -1.76
CA ILE A 53 16.71 -6.13 -0.66
C ILE A 53 18.03 -6.84 -0.36
N ALA A 54 18.73 -7.30 -1.39
CA ALA A 54 20.03 -7.96 -1.25
C ALA A 54 21.12 -6.98 -0.79
N ASN A 55 21.21 -5.80 -1.43
CA ASN A 55 22.24 -4.81 -1.13
C ASN A 55 22.13 -4.25 0.29
N LEU A 56 20.90 -4.09 0.79
CA LEU A 56 20.61 -3.60 2.14
C LEU A 56 20.55 -4.74 3.17
N SER A 57 20.74 -5.99 2.73
CA SER A 57 20.70 -7.19 3.55
C SER A 57 19.42 -7.31 4.40
N CYS A 58 18.27 -6.90 3.84
CA CYS A 58 17.00 -6.90 4.59
C CYS A 58 16.64 -8.30 5.10
N THR A 59 17.05 -9.34 4.37
CA THR A 59 16.82 -10.75 4.70
C THR A 59 17.56 -11.23 5.95
N ASN A 60 18.53 -10.46 6.47
CA ASN A 60 19.21 -10.80 7.73
C ASN A 60 18.30 -10.63 8.95
N CYS A 61 17.24 -9.82 8.82
CA CYS A 61 16.31 -9.53 9.91
C CYS A 61 14.87 -9.90 9.53
N HIS A 62 14.48 -9.60 8.30
CA HIS A 62 13.14 -9.82 7.79
C HIS A 62 13.09 -11.12 6.99
N ILE A 63 12.34 -12.10 7.49
CA ILE A 63 12.18 -13.36 6.79
C ILE A 63 11.19 -13.17 5.65
N VAL A 64 11.60 -13.64 4.48
CA VAL A 64 10.85 -13.56 3.22
C VAL A 64 9.79 -14.65 3.16
N TRP A 65 10.03 -15.83 3.74
CA TRP A 65 9.04 -16.91 3.74
C TRP A 65 7.88 -16.68 4.69
N ASP A 66 6.68 -16.95 4.19
CA ASP A 66 5.40 -16.58 4.80
C ASP A 66 5.15 -17.19 6.20
N ASN A 67 5.85 -18.29 6.53
CA ASN A 67 5.65 -19.06 7.76
C ASN A 67 6.97 -19.36 8.52
N GLY A 68 8.03 -18.61 8.25
CA GLY A 68 9.32 -18.80 8.95
C GLY A 68 9.29 -18.31 10.41
N PRO A 69 10.10 -18.90 11.30
CA PRO A 69 10.20 -18.44 12.70
C PRO A 69 10.84 -17.06 12.74
N ARG A 70 10.13 -16.05 13.25
CA ARG A 70 10.65 -14.67 13.34
C ARG A 70 12.03 -14.63 13.98
N MET A 71 12.93 -13.83 13.41
CA MET A 71 14.24 -13.53 14.01
C MET A 71 14.09 -12.89 15.39
N ARG A 72 13.13 -11.97 15.55
CA ARG A 72 12.73 -11.37 16.84
C ARG A 72 11.24 -11.08 16.84
N LYS A 73 10.61 -11.13 18.02
CA LYS A 73 9.15 -10.91 18.20
C LYS A 73 8.65 -9.61 17.57
N ASN A 74 9.47 -8.55 17.57
CA ASN A 74 9.10 -7.21 17.11
C ASN A 74 9.55 -6.89 15.67
N ILE A 75 10.13 -7.87 14.96
CA ILE A 75 10.53 -7.70 13.57
C ILE A 75 9.46 -8.35 12.68
N PRO A 76 8.79 -7.57 11.80
CA PRO A 76 7.75 -8.09 10.94
C PRO A 76 8.32 -8.94 9.80
N LEU A 77 7.52 -9.91 9.35
CA LEU A 77 7.77 -10.70 8.15
C LEU A 77 7.47 -9.87 6.89
N PHE A 78 8.00 -10.28 5.74
CA PHE A 78 7.66 -9.63 4.46
C PHE A 78 6.16 -9.71 4.15
N THR A 79 5.48 -10.78 4.52
CA THR A 79 4.01 -10.92 4.39
C THR A 79 3.24 -9.86 5.14
N GLU A 80 3.69 -9.53 6.34
CA GLU A 80 3.03 -8.53 7.17
C GLU A 80 3.31 -7.12 6.66
N LEU A 81 4.55 -6.88 6.19
CA LEU A 81 4.93 -5.64 5.55
C LEU A 81 4.13 -5.43 4.25
N SER A 82 3.98 -6.47 3.44
CA SER A 82 3.28 -6.43 2.17
C SER A 82 1.77 -6.25 2.34
N ALA A 83 1.19 -6.60 3.50
CA ALA A 83 -0.19 -6.33 3.86
C ALA A 83 -0.46 -4.85 4.22
N MET A 84 0.57 -4.06 4.56
CA MET A 84 0.39 -2.64 4.88
C MET A 84 0.00 -1.82 3.65
N ASP A 85 -0.75 -0.73 3.86
CA ASP A 85 -0.93 0.29 2.82
C ASP A 85 0.44 0.85 2.36
N SER A 86 0.60 1.15 1.07
CA SER A 86 1.91 1.55 0.51
C SER A 86 2.46 2.83 1.15
N VAL A 87 1.60 3.80 1.49
CA VAL A 87 2.02 5.04 2.17
C VAL A 87 2.44 4.74 3.59
N LYS A 88 1.67 3.90 4.31
CA LYS A 88 2.01 3.47 5.66
C LYS A 88 3.31 2.66 5.71
N LEU A 89 3.52 1.76 4.74
CA LEU A 89 4.73 0.95 4.64
C LEU A 89 5.96 1.83 4.40
N ARG A 90 5.84 2.81 3.51
CA ARG A 90 6.89 3.78 3.23
C ARG A 90 7.28 4.56 4.48
N ASP A 91 6.30 5.11 5.19
CA ASP A 91 6.56 5.86 6.43
C ASP A 91 7.13 4.95 7.53
N TYR A 92 6.61 3.73 7.64
CA TYR A 92 7.10 2.74 8.57
C TYR A 92 8.61 2.46 8.37
N ILE A 93 9.02 2.17 7.14
CA ILE A 93 10.41 1.84 6.80
C ILE A 93 11.32 3.07 6.98
N PHE A 94 10.99 4.18 6.34
CA PHE A 94 11.94 5.30 6.17
C PHE A 94 11.84 6.38 7.26
N LYS A 95 10.73 6.48 7.99
CA LYS A 95 10.57 7.50 9.05
C LYS A 95 10.61 6.92 10.45
N THR A 96 10.18 5.67 10.64
CA THR A 96 10.01 5.09 11.99
C THR A 96 11.04 4.02 12.33
N LYS A 97 11.17 2.95 11.54
CA LYS A 97 11.94 1.77 11.95
C LYS A 97 13.42 1.85 11.64
N HIS A 98 13.77 2.36 10.46
CA HIS A 98 15.18 2.39 10.05
C HIS A 98 15.80 3.77 10.21
N ASN A 99 14.97 4.80 10.43
CA ASN A 99 15.42 6.17 10.67
C ASN A 99 16.29 6.23 11.94
N GLY A 100 17.60 6.43 11.77
CA GLY A 100 18.57 6.54 12.85
C GLY A 100 18.87 5.25 13.63
N MET A 101 17.99 4.24 13.61
CA MET A 101 18.16 2.96 14.32
C MET A 101 19.35 2.15 13.79
N TYR A 102 19.51 2.11 12.46
CA TYR A 102 20.63 1.40 11.87
C TYR A 102 21.97 2.12 12.07
N ILE A 103 22.01 3.43 12.27
CA ILE A 103 23.28 4.18 12.41
C ILE A 103 24.02 3.77 13.69
N LYS A 104 23.30 3.35 14.74
CA LYS A 104 23.91 2.92 16.02
C LYS A 104 24.38 1.47 16.03
N ASP A 105 23.57 0.55 15.53
CA ASP A 105 23.86 -0.89 15.63
C ASP A 105 24.56 -1.44 14.37
N PHE A 106 24.37 -0.80 13.21
CA PHE A 106 24.90 -1.22 11.91
C PHE A 106 25.20 0.00 11.01
N PRO A 107 26.20 0.83 11.38
CA PRO A 107 26.42 2.17 10.81
C PRO A 107 26.51 2.19 9.27
N ASP A 108 27.08 1.14 8.68
CA ASP A 108 27.22 1.02 7.22
C ASP A 108 25.91 0.67 6.52
N ALA A 109 25.01 -0.08 7.16
CA ALA A 109 23.71 -0.43 6.58
C ALA A 109 22.68 0.70 6.72
N GLY A 110 22.76 1.51 7.80
CA GLY A 110 21.86 2.66 8.02
C GLY A 110 22.06 3.78 7.02
N LYS A 111 23.32 4.14 6.78
CA LYS A 111 23.67 5.13 5.75
C LYS A 111 23.16 4.75 4.37
N ARG A 112 22.98 3.45 4.08
CA ARG A 112 22.54 2.94 2.78
C ARG A 112 21.02 3.03 2.57
N ILE A 113 20.21 2.94 3.63
CA ILE A 113 18.75 3.09 3.54
C ILE A 113 18.37 4.57 3.41
N ASP A 114 18.98 5.44 4.21
CA ASP A 114 18.67 6.87 4.20
C ASP A 114 19.19 7.56 2.92
N SER A 115 20.20 6.98 2.26
CA SER A 115 20.72 7.46 0.97
C SER A 115 19.93 7.03 -0.25
N LEU A 116 18.87 6.23 -0.11
CA LEU A 116 18.09 5.77 -1.27
C LEU A 116 17.43 6.95 -1.98
N SER A 117 17.49 6.93 -3.32
CA SER A 117 16.72 7.85 -4.15
C SER A 117 15.22 7.59 -3.99
N GLU A 118 14.39 8.56 -4.35
CA GLU A 118 12.93 8.39 -4.31
C GLU A 118 12.44 7.22 -5.18
N CYS A 119 13.08 6.98 -6.33
CA CYS A 119 12.76 5.82 -7.16
C CYS A 119 13.23 4.50 -6.56
N ASP A 120 14.37 4.46 -5.87
CA ASP A 120 14.80 3.26 -5.16
C ASP A 120 13.85 2.93 -4.01
N LYS A 121 13.39 3.95 -3.27
CA LYS A 121 12.37 3.76 -2.24
C LYS A 121 11.08 3.19 -2.85
N ASN A 122 10.62 3.74 -3.98
CA ASN A 122 9.40 3.24 -4.63
C ASN A 122 9.58 1.81 -5.18
N ASN A 123 10.75 1.48 -5.75
CA ASN A 123 11.07 0.11 -6.19
C ASN A 123 11.10 -0.88 -5.03
N LEU A 124 11.67 -0.49 -3.89
CA LEU A 124 11.70 -1.30 -2.68
C LEU A 124 10.28 -1.57 -2.15
N ILE A 125 9.45 -0.53 -2.05
CA ILE A 125 8.04 -0.65 -1.64
C ILE A 125 7.27 -1.52 -2.62
N HIS A 126 7.45 -1.31 -3.92
CA HIS A 126 6.79 -2.09 -4.97
C HIS A 126 7.10 -3.58 -4.81
N TYR A 127 8.37 -3.94 -4.64
CA TYR A 127 8.79 -5.33 -4.45
C TYR A 127 8.22 -5.96 -3.18
N ILE A 128 8.25 -5.24 -2.04
CA ILE A 128 7.66 -5.75 -0.80
C ILE A 128 6.15 -5.98 -0.98
N LYS A 129 5.44 -5.04 -1.61
CA LYS A 129 4.00 -5.15 -1.86
C LYS A 129 3.63 -6.30 -2.80
N ASP A 130 4.50 -6.60 -3.76
CA ASP A 130 4.29 -7.70 -4.70
C ASP A 130 4.29 -9.07 -4.01
N HIS A 131 5.03 -9.21 -2.91
CA HIS A 131 5.11 -10.44 -2.11
C HIS A 131 3.74 -10.96 -1.62
N ASN A 132 2.72 -10.10 -1.49
CA ASN A 132 1.37 -10.55 -1.11
C ASN A 132 0.52 -10.98 -2.30
N LYS A 133 0.85 -10.53 -3.52
CA LYS A 133 0.02 -10.81 -4.71
C LYS A 133 0.09 -12.28 -5.09
N ASP A 134 1.27 -12.88 -4.96
CA ASP A 134 1.46 -14.31 -5.21
C ASP A 134 0.72 -15.19 -4.18
N HIS A 135 0.59 -14.71 -2.93
CA HIS A 135 -0.14 -15.43 -1.87
C HIS A 135 -1.67 -15.40 -2.06
N ILE A 136 -2.21 -14.28 -2.55
CA ILE A 136 -3.65 -14.15 -2.86
C ILE A 136 -4.00 -14.97 -4.10
N ASN A 137 -3.16 -14.94 -5.14
CA ASN A 137 -3.40 -15.66 -6.39
C ASN A 137 -3.25 -17.19 -6.25
N SER A 138 -2.45 -17.67 -5.30
CA SER A 138 -2.34 -19.10 -4.96
C SER A 138 -3.50 -19.58 -4.08
N SER A 139 -4.04 -18.74 -3.19
CA SER A 139 -5.22 -19.07 -2.38
C SER A 139 -6.53 -19.11 -3.18
N SER A 140 -6.62 -18.34 -4.28
CA SER A 140 -7.80 -18.31 -5.16
C SER A 140 -7.92 -19.53 -6.10
N LYS A 141 -6.82 -20.27 -6.31
CA LYS A 141 -6.81 -21.47 -7.18
C LYS A 141 -7.22 -22.77 -6.50
N ASN A 142 -7.44 -22.75 -5.19
CA ASN A 142 -7.81 -23.91 -4.38
C ASN A 142 -9.26 -23.86 -3.88
N LYS A 143 -10.16 -23.14 -4.55
CA LYS A 143 -11.57 -23.02 -4.18
C LYS A 143 -12.50 -23.41 -5.32
#